data_AF-A0A917WSL4-F1
#
_entry.id   AF-A0A917WSL4-F1
#
_cell.length_a   1.000
_cell.length_b   1.000
_cell.length_c   1.000
_cell.angle_alpha   90.00
_cell.angle_beta   90.00
_cell.angle_gamma   90.00
#
_symmetry.space_group_name_H-M   'P 1'
#
loop_
_entity.id
_entity.type
_entity.pdbx_description
1 polymer ?
#
loop_
_entity_poly.entity_id
_entity_poly.type
_entity_poly.pdbx_seq_one_letter_code
_entity_poly.pdbx_strand_id
1 'polypeptide(L)'
;MTDTQTVATYRAIEPGHGACQTCNEVHPLTNRHNQPAAVNRHGVRHKRWLLPVHGPRNNRCAGSHTEPKAWLDAAGLPSWDHLTDLDRGAALMFVWKVRQEGEYAYARDNYPARYRDHPLLAALDAREACRHASAVAGSWAEAIDRLGEAEVERLYDLALNYEREQRSASGV
;
A
#
# COMPACT_ATOMS: atom_id res chain seq x y z
N MET A 1 2.90 1.91 33.19
CA MET A 1 3.67 2.37 32.02
C MET A 1 2.65 2.75 30.97
N THR A 2 2.41 4.04 30.78
CA THR A 2 1.47 4.58 29.80
C THR A 2 2.10 4.45 28.42
N ASP A 3 1.63 3.49 27.62
CA ASP A 3 1.93 3.41 26.19
C ASP A 3 1.49 4.72 25.55
N THR A 4 2.47 5.52 25.16
CA THR A 4 2.23 6.70 24.33
C THR A 4 2.00 6.15 22.93
N GLN A 5 0.73 5.90 22.59
CA GLN A 5 0.36 5.66 21.20
C GLN A 5 0.77 6.90 20.42
N THR A 6 1.85 6.80 19.66
CA THR A 6 2.25 7.80 18.68
C THR A 6 1.09 7.87 17.69
N VAL A 7 0.24 8.88 17.83
CA VAL A 7 -0.81 9.17 16.85
C VAL A 7 -0.07 9.53 15.57
N ALA A 8 0.11 8.55 14.70
CA ALA A 8 0.64 8.78 13.37
C ALA A 8 -0.33 9.76 12.69
N THR A 9 0.10 11.02 12.56
CA THR A 9 -0.61 12.06 11.82
C THR A 9 -0.49 11.72 10.34
N TYR A 10 -1.33 10.78 9.90
CA TYR A 10 -1.43 10.41 8.51
C TYR A 10 -2.04 11.58 7.73
N ARG A 11 -1.23 12.23 6.90
CA ARG A 11 -1.70 13.29 6.01
C ARG A 11 -2.42 12.62 4.84
N ALA A 12 -3.67 12.99 4.59
CA ALA A 12 -4.35 12.65 3.35
C ALA A 12 -3.56 13.29 2.19
N ILE A 13 -2.86 12.47 1.42
CA ILE A 13 -2.10 12.89 0.24
C ILE A 13 -2.86 12.39 -0.98
N GLU A 14 -2.94 13.23 -2.01
CA GLU A 14 -3.64 12.88 -3.23
C GLU A 14 -3.05 11.58 -3.82
N PRO A 15 -3.89 10.68 -4.31
CA PRO A 15 -3.49 9.46 -4.98
C PRO A 15 -2.42 9.66 -6.05
N GLY A 16 -1.38 8.83 -6.01
CA GLY A 16 -0.24 9.03 -6.90
C GLY A 16 0.55 10.28 -6.58
N HIS A 17 0.45 10.82 -5.35
CA HIS A 17 1.34 11.83 -4.79
C HIS A 17 1.89 11.35 -3.43
N GLY A 18 3.02 11.93 -3.00
CA GLY A 18 3.67 11.64 -1.72
C GLY A 18 4.26 12.91 -1.11
N ALA A 19 4.30 12.99 0.21
CA ALA A 19 4.81 14.18 0.91
C ALA A 19 6.29 14.03 1.27
N CYS A 20 7.07 15.07 1.02
CA CYS A 20 8.46 15.13 1.45
C CYS A 20 8.51 15.38 2.96
N GLN A 21 9.15 14.51 3.74
CA GLN A 21 9.28 14.75 5.18
C GLN A 21 10.23 15.91 5.53
N THR A 22 11.03 16.41 4.58
CA THR A 22 11.98 17.50 4.82
C THR A 22 11.38 18.88 4.54
N CYS A 23 10.64 19.05 3.43
CA CYS A 23 10.00 20.33 3.09
C CYS A 23 8.47 20.33 3.24
N ASN A 24 7.87 19.17 3.55
CA ASN A 24 6.43 18.97 3.68
C ASN A 24 5.62 19.28 2.40
N GLU A 25 6.27 19.39 1.24
CA GLU A 25 5.61 19.53 -0.06
C GLU A 25 5.09 18.19 -0.59
N VAL A 26 3.99 18.21 -1.35
CA VAL A 26 3.38 17.03 -1.97
C VAL A 26 3.82 16.95 -3.44
N HIS A 27 4.31 15.79 -3.86
CA HIS A 27 4.85 15.59 -5.21
C HIS A 27 4.23 14.36 -5.88
N PRO A 28 4.03 14.36 -7.21
CA PRO A 28 3.49 13.22 -7.93
C PRO A 28 4.45 12.01 -7.88
N LEU A 29 3.95 10.87 -7.43
CA LEU A 29 4.55 9.56 -7.54
C LEU A 29 4.45 9.11 -9.01
N THR A 30 5.58 9.15 -9.71
CA THR A 30 5.65 8.70 -11.10
C THR A 30 5.26 7.22 -11.24
N ASN A 31 4.58 6.89 -12.33
CA ASN A 31 4.05 5.55 -12.61
C ASN A 31 5.12 4.44 -12.44
N ARG A 32 4.80 3.38 -11.70
CA ARG A 32 5.64 2.20 -11.38
C ARG A 32 6.42 1.65 -12.57
N HIS A 33 5.83 1.69 -13.77
CA HIS A 33 6.42 1.16 -15.00
C HIS A 33 7.42 2.12 -15.68
N ASN A 34 7.36 3.41 -15.37
CA ASN A 34 8.16 4.46 -15.98
C ASN A 34 9.25 5.02 -15.05
N GLN A 35 9.44 4.43 -13.85
CA GLN A 35 10.46 4.91 -12.93
C GLN A 35 11.86 4.46 -13.37
N PRO A 36 12.78 5.40 -13.64
CA PRO A 36 14.18 5.04 -13.82
C PRO A 36 14.74 4.51 -12.50
N ALA A 37 15.63 3.52 -12.56
CA ALA A 37 16.32 3.03 -11.37
C ALA A 37 17.05 4.18 -10.67
N ALA A 38 16.73 4.44 -9.40
CA ALA A 38 17.39 5.47 -8.62
C ALA A 38 18.75 4.95 -8.12
N VAL A 39 19.80 5.73 -8.32
CA VAL A 39 21.14 5.42 -7.79
C VAL A 39 21.41 6.37 -6.64
N ASN A 40 21.65 5.84 -5.43
CA ASN A 40 21.98 6.68 -4.28
C ASN A 40 23.42 7.23 -4.38
N ARG A 41 23.80 8.10 -3.43
CA ARG A 41 25.16 8.70 -3.35
C ARG A 41 26.29 7.67 -3.17
N HIS A 42 25.97 6.43 -2.83
CA HIS A 42 26.91 5.34 -2.63
C HIS A 42 27.00 4.42 -3.86
N GLY A 43 26.39 4.81 -4.99
CA GLY A 43 26.39 4.01 -6.22
C GLY A 43 25.46 2.80 -6.16
N VAL A 44 24.68 2.63 -5.08
CA VAL A 44 23.73 1.54 -4.94
C VAL A 44 22.53 1.85 -5.83
N ARG A 45 22.32 0.97 -6.82
CA ARG A 45 21.17 1.01 -7.70
C ARG A 45 19.98 0.39 -6.97
N HIS A 46 19.12 1.25 -6.45
CA HIS A 46 17.88 0.79 -5.83
C HIS A 46 16.92 0.34 -6.92
N LYS A 47 16.55 -0.95 -6.88
CA LYS A 47 15.45 -1.45 -7.70
C LYS A 47 14.16 -0.77 -7.24
N ARG A 48 13.16 -0.73 -8.15
CA ARG A 48 11.73 -0.42 -7.95
C ARG A 48 11.37 -0.44 -6.46
N TRP A 49 10.64 0.56 -5.95
CA TRP A 49 10.07 0.74 -4.59
C TRP A 49 10.48 2.07 -3.94
N LEU A 50 11.38 2.81 -4.57
CA LEU A 50 12.10 3.92 -3.97
C LEU A 50 11.76 5.23 -4.68
N LEU A 51 10.84 6.00 -4.08
CA LEU A 51 10.41 7.30 -4.62
C LEU A 51 11.40 8.40 -4.22
N PRO A 52 12.09 9.03 -5.17
CA PRO A 52 12.70 10.31 -4.88
C PRO A 52 11.52 11.30 -4.81
N VAL A 53 11.20 11.74 -3.60
CA VAL A 53 10.06 12.64 -3.37
C VAL A 53 10.25 13.97 -4.13
N HIS A 54 11.48 14.27 -4.57
CA HIS A 54 11.76 15.23 -5.62
C HIS A 54 12.18 14.47 -6.88
N GLY A 55 11.60 14.80 -8.05
CA GLY A 55 12.02 14.25 -9.35
C GLY A 55 13.53 14.40 -9.63
N PRO A 56 14.03 13.94 -10.80
CA PRO A 56 15.47 13.85 -11.07
C PRO A 56 16.22 15.18 -10.79
N ARG A 57 16.99 15.17 -9.69
CA ARG A 57 18.15 16.01 -9.34
C ARG A 57 18.08 17.55 -9.43
N ASN A 58 16.94 18.19 -9.64
CA ASN A 58 16.91 19.67 -9.85
C ASN A 58 16.09 20.53 -8.87
N ASN A 59 15.67 20.05 -7.70
CA ASN A 59 14.94 20.91 -6.74
C ASN A 59 15.69 21.04 -5.40
N ARG A 60 15.82 22.29 -4.91
CA ARG A 60 16.60 22.80 -3.76
C ARG A 60 16.26 22.22 -2.37
N CYS A 61 15.57 21.09 -2.30
CA CYS A 61 15.20 20.47 -1.04
C CYS A 61 16.27 19.48 -0.56
N ALA A 62 16.66 19.58 0.71
CA ALA A 62 17.59 18.65 1.34
C ALA A 62 17.07 17.18 1.31
N GLY A 63 15.75 16.98 1.23
CA GLY A 63 15.12 15.67 1.05
C GLY A 63 15.35 15.03 -0.33
N SER A 64 15.86 15.77 -1.32
CA SER A 64 16.27 15.19 -2.62
C SER A 64 17.58 14.38 -2.53
N HIS A 65 18.32 14.55 -1.43
CA HIS A 65 19.58 13.85 -1.15
C HIS A 65 19.44 12.70 -0.15
N THR A 66 18.25 12.51 0.43
CA THR A 66 17.96 11.40 1.35
C THR A 66 17.67 10.13 0.58
N GLU A 67 17.80 8.98 1.25
CA GLU A 67 17.42 7.71 0.64
C GLU A 67 15.93 7.75 0.25
N PRO A 68 15.58 7.24 -0.95
CA PRO A 68 14.19 7.18 -1.35
C PRO A 68 13.37 6.34 -0.35
N LYS A 69 12.07 6.58 -0.29
CA LYS A 69 11.17 5.86 0.65
C LYS A 69 10.32 4.84 -0.05
N ALA A 70 9.90 3.82 0.71
CA ALA A 70 8.87 2.90 0.29
C ALA A 70 7.57 3.66 0.00
N TRP A 71 6.82 3.21 -1.01
CA TRP A 71 5.59 3.89 -1.47
C TRP A 71 4.59 4.13 -0.35
N LEU A 72 4.44 3.20 0.59
CA LEU A 72 3.54 3.31 1.74
C LEU A 72 3.92 4.50 2.65
N ASP A 73 5.22 4.62 2.97
CA ASP A 73 5.73 5.70 3.81
C ASP A 73 5.59 7.07 3.13
N ALA A 74 5.78 7.12 1.82
CA ALA A 74 5.63 8.34 1.03
C ALA A 74 4.16 8.77 0.89
N ALA A 75 3.24 7.81 0.77
CA ALA A 75 1.80 8.04 0.66
C ALA A 75 1.14 8.35 2.01
N GLY A 76 1.84 8.19 3.13
CA GLY A 76 1.28 8.38 4.46
C GLY A 76 0.13 7.40 4.76
N LEU A 77 0.18 6.21 4.18
CA LEU A 77 -0.83 5.17 4.39
C LEU A 77 -0.34 4.13 5.42
N PRO A 78 -1.25 3.51 6.19
CA PRO A 78 -0.91 2.47 7.16
C PRO A 78 -0.05 1.34 6.58
N SER A 79 0.98 0.91 7.32
CA SER A 79 1.72 -0.31 6.99
C SER A 79 1.01 -1.57 7.50
N TRP A 80 1.50 -2.76 7.12
CA TRP A 80 0.91 -4.07 7.47
C TRP A 80 0.60 -4.20 8.97
N ASP A 81 1.53 -3.77 9.82
CA ASP A 81 1.43 -3.89 11.26
C ASP A 81 0.35 -2.98 11.87
N HIS A 82 -0.05 -1.93 11.15
CA HIS A 82 -1.09 -0.99 11.54
C HIS A 82 -2.47 -1.30 10.96
N LEU A 83 -2.58 -2.36 10.15
CA LEU A 83 -3.86 -2.82 9.63
C LEU A 83 -4.59 -3.68 10.66
N THR A 84 -5.92 -3.58 10.68
CA THR A 84 -6.75 -4.58 11.37
C THR A 84 -6.67 -5.91 10.63
N ASP A 85 -6.98 -7.01 11.32
CA ASP A 85 -7.01 -8.33 10.69
C ASP A 85 -7.98 -8.38 9.50
N LEU A 86 -9.10 -7.65 9.56
CA LEU A 86 -10.05 -7.58 8.46
C LEU A 86 -9.45 -6.86 7.24
N ASP A 87 -8.78 -5.71 7.44
CA ASP A 87 -8.13 -4.97 6.36
C ASP A 87 -6.90 -5.72 5.79
N ARG A 88 -6.18 -6.49 6.62
CA ARG A 88 -5.14 -7.43 6.16
C ARG A 88 -5.74 -8.50 5.26
N GLY A 89 -6.86 -9.09 5.69
CA GLY A 89 -7.61 -10.06 4.90
C GLY A 89 -8.09 -9.49 3.56
N ALA A 90 -8.61 -8.26 3.56
CA ALA A 90 -9.04 -7.58 2.33
C ALA A 90 -7.87 -7.34 1.36
N ALA A 91 -6.69 -6.98 1.86
CA ALA A 91 -5.48 -6.87 1.04
C ALA A 91 -5.05 -8.22 0.44
N LEU A 92 -5.11 -9.29 1.24
CA LEU A 92 -4.81 -10.65 0.80
C LEU A 92 -5.79 -11.17 -0.25
N MET A 93 -7.10 -10.89 -0.08
CA MET A 93 -8.12 -11.24 -1.08
C MET A 93 -7.80 -10.64 -2.46
N PHE A 94 -7.36 -9.38 -2.49
CA PHE A 94 -6.98 -8.73 -3.74
C PHE A 94 -5.75 -9.39 -4.37
N VAL A 95 -4.69 -9.63 -3.59
CA VAL A 95 -3.46 -10.25 -4.11
C VAL A 95 -3.69 -11.69 -4.57
N TRP A 96 -4.58 -12.43 -3.90
CA TRP A 96 -5.06 -13.72 -4.36
C TRP A 96 -5.74 -13.63 -5.73
N LYS A 97 -6.63 -12.65 -5.92
CA LYS A 97 -7.28 -12.41 -7.22
C LYS A 97 -6.27 -12.06 -8.30
N VAL A 98 -5.29 -11.22 -8.01
CA VAL A 98 -4.19 -10.93 -8.95
C VAL A 98 -3.44 -12.21 -9.35
N ARG A 99 -3.19 -13.13 -8.39
CA ARG A 99 -2.56 -14.43 -8.68
C ARG A 99 -3.43 -15.30 -9.58
N GLN A 100 -4.73 -15.41 -9.29
CA GLN A 100 -5.66 -16.29 -10.00
C GLN A 100 -5.92 -15.83 -11.44
N GLU A 101 -6.14 -14.53 -11.63
CA GLU A 101 -6.44 -13.97 -12.95
C GLU A 101 -5.18 -13.76 -13.79
N GLY A 102 -3.99 -13.72 -13.17
CA GLY A 102 -2.71 -13.46 -13.83
C GLY A 102 -2.51 -12.01 -14.27
N GLU A 103 -3.52 -11.15 -14.14
CA GLU A 103 -3.49 -9.76 -14.59
C GLU A 103 -3.98 -8.78 -13.50
N TYR A 104 -3.10 -7.86 -13.11
CA TYR A 104 -3.41 -6.82 -12.12
C TYR A 104 -4.55 -5.89 -12.54
N ALA A 105 -4.57 -5.46 -13.81
CA ALA A 105 -5.58 -4.53 -14.31
C ALA A 105 -6.97 -5.14 -14.25
N TYR A 106 -7.10 -6.40 -14.69
CA TYR A 106 -8.35 -7.14 -14.61
C TYR A 106 -8.81 -7.33 -13.17
N ALA A 107 -7.92 -7.74 -12.26
CA ALA A 107 -8.25 -7.89 -10.84
C ALA A 107 -8.68 -6.56 -10.20
N ARG A 108 -7.99 -5.45 -10.51
CA ARG A 108 -8.36 -4.10 -10.02
C ARG A 108 -9.76 -3.69 -10.46
N ASP A 109 -10.11 -3.94 -11.72
CA ASP A 109 -11.35 -3.44 -12.29
C ASP A 109 -12.57 -4.30 -11.91
N ASN A 110 -12.37 -5.61 -11.68
CA ASN A 110 -13.47 -6.55 -11.40
C ASN A 110 -13.56 -6.99 -9.93
N TYR A 111 -12.42 -7.02 -9.23
CA TYR A 111 -12.29 -7.50 -7.85
C TYR A 111 -11.45 -6.55 -7.00
N PRO A 112 -11.81 -5.25 -6.91
CA PRO A 112 -10.98 -4.28 -6.20
C PRO A 112 -10.88 -4.60 -4.71
N ALA A 113 -9.73 -4.29 -4.11
CA ALA A 113 -9.58 -4.28 -2.65
C ALA A 113 -10.58 -3.31 -2.01
N ARG A 114 -11.20 -3.73 -0.90
CA ARG A 114 -12.20 -2.95 -0.17
C ARG A 114 -11.90 -2.96 1.31
N TYR A 115 -11.24 -1.90 1.79
CA TYR A 115 -11.00 -1.71 3.21
C TYR A 115 -12.26 -1.20 3.90
N ARG A 116 -12.43 -1.57 5.17
CA ARG A 116 -13.65 -1.30 5.92
C ARG A 116 -13.39 -0.72 7.30
N ASP A 117 -12.32 -1.15 7.96
CA ASP A 117 -12.08 -0.75 9.35
C ASP A 117 -11.29 0.55 9.44
N HIS A 118 -10.17 0.65 8.72
CA HIS A 118 -9.31 1.81 8.84
C HIS A 118 -9.91 3.02 8.09
N PRO A 119 -10.25 4.14 8.77
CA PRO A 119 -11.00 5.25 8.16
C PRO A 119 -10.32 5.85 6.92
N LEU A 120 -8.99 5.96 6.95
CA LEU A 120 -8.23 6.46 5.79
C LEU A 120 -8.23 5.50 4.60
N LEU A 121 -8.24 4.19 4.87
CA LEU A 121 -8.21 3.18 3.81
C LEU A 121 -9.59 2.96 3.20
N ALA A 122 -10.64 3.04 4.03
CA ALA A 122 -12.03 2.97 3.60
C ALA A 122 -12.43 4.15 2.70
N ALA A 123 -11.73 5.28 2.79
CA ALA A 123 -11.94 6.46 1.95
C ALA A 123 -11.19 6.42 0.61
N LEU A 124 -10.30 5.45 0.39
CA LEU A 124 -9.53 5.33 -0.85
C LEU A 124 -10.43 4.92 -2.02
N ASP A 125 -10.09 5.40 -3.21
CA ASP A 125 -10.71 4.88 -4.42
C ASP A 125 -10.26 3.43 -4.70
N ALA A 126 -10.97 2.74 -5.59
CA ALA A 126 -10.68 1.35 -5.91
C ALA A 126 -9.23 1.15 -6.43
N ARG A 127 -8.70 2.10 -7.19
CA ARG A 127 -7.36 2.02 -7.77
C ARG A 127 -6.28 2.20 -6.70
N GLU A 128 -6.47 3.10 -5.76
CA GLU A 128 -5.60 3.29 -4.60
C GLU A 128 -5.64 2.14 -3.65
N ALA A 129 -6.83 1.64 -3.32
CA ALA A 129 -6.99 0.53 -2.41
C ALA A 129 -6.25 -0.71 -2.93
N CYS A 130 -6.35 -0.96 -4.24
CA CYS A 130 -5.63 -2.04 -4.92
C CYS A 130 -4.10 -1.82 -4.94
N ARG A 131 -3.63 -0.59 -5.12
CA ARG A 131 -2.19 -0.27 -5.04
C ARG A 131 -1.66 -0.48 -3.63
N HIS A 132 -2.40 -0.02 -2.63
CA HIS A 132 -2.09 -0.22 -1.22
C HIS A 132 -2.04 -1.72 -0.87
N ALA A 133 -3.04 -2.49 -1.30
CA ALA A 133 -3.10 -3.93 -1.06
C ALA A 133 -1.86 -4.65 -1.58
N SER A 134 -1.49 -4.40 -2.84
CA SER A 134 -0.27 -4.99 -3.41
C SER A 134 1.02 -4.49 -2.76
N ALA A 135 1.06 -3.23 -2.30
CA ALA A 135 2.26 -2.68 -1.65
C ALA A 135 2.47 -3.28 -0.26
N VAL A 136 1.39 -3.49 0.51
CA VAL A 136 1.45 -3.92 1.91
C VAL A 136 1.51 -5.44 2.07
N ALA A 137 0.78 -6.16 1.22
CA ALA A 137 0.76 -7.62 1.21
C ALA A 137 1.86 -8.24 0.34
N GLY A 138 2.37 -7.50 -0.66
CA GLY A 138 3.26 -8.06 -1.69
C GLY A 138 2.51 -8.95 -2.67
N SER A 139 3.17 -9.97 -3.20
CA SER A 139 2.56 -11.08 -3.93
C SER A 139 2.05 -12.16 -2.97
N TRP A 140 1.22 -13.08 -3.47
CA TRP A 140 0.67 -14.17 -2.66
C TRP A 140 1.77 -15.08 -2.08
N ALA A 141 2.79 -15.38 -2.89
CA ALA A 141 3.93 -16.17 -2.45
C ALA A 141 4.73 -15.44 -1.37
N GLU A 142 5.02 -14.15 -1.56
CA GLU A 142 5.72 -13.33 -0.55
C GLU A 142 4.91 -13.23 0.77
N ALA A 143 3.57 -13.19 0.69
CA ALA A 143 2.71 -13.19 1.86
C ALA A 143 2.79 -14.53 2.64
N ILE A 144 2.76 -15.67 1.94
CA ILE A 144 2.94 -17.00 2.54
C ILE A 144 4.32 -17.11 3.18
N ASP A 145 5.37 -16.71 2.47
CA ASP A 145 6.75 -16.78 2.99
C ASP A 145 6.93 -15.93 4.26
N ARG A 146 6.25 -14.77 4.32
CA ARG A 146 6.33 -13.85 5.46
C ARG A 146 5.51 -14.28 6.68
N LEU A 147 4.30 -14.80 6.47
CA LEU A 147 3.31 -15.00 7.55
C LEU A 147 3.08 -16.48 7.88
N GLY A 148 3.41 -17.38 6.96
CA GLY A 148 2.98 -18.78 6.99
C GLY A 148 1.58 -18.97 6.38
N GLU A 149 1.38 -20.12 5.75
CA GLU A 149 0.15 -20.46 5.02
C GLU A 149 -1.10 -20.40 5.91
N ALA A 150 -1.04 -20.97 7.12
CA ALA A 150 -2.17 -21.00 8.04
C ALA A 150 -2.66 -19.60 8.44
N GLU A 151 -1.74 -18.64 8.64
CA GLU A 151 -2.12 -17.28 9.00
C GLU A 151 -2.69 -16.51 7.80
N VAL A 152 -2.11 -16.73 6.61
CA VAL A 152 -2.66 -16.17 5.36
C VAL A 152 -4.09 -16.66 5.12
N GLU A 153 -4.34 -17.96 5.27
CA GLU A 153 -5.68 -18.55 5.12
C GLU A 153 -6.65 -18.00 6.15
N ARG A 154 -6.26 -17.94 7.44
CA ARG A 154 -7.10 -17.37 8.51
C ARG A 154 -7.54 -15.94 8.18
N LEU A 155 -6.61 -15.08 7.77
CA LEU A 155 -6.90 -13.68 7.43
C LEU A 155 -7.75 -13.56 6.15
N TYR A 156 -7.44 -14.37 5.13
CA TYR A 156 -8.22 -14.41 3.90
C TYR A 156 -9.67 -14.83 4.14
N ASP A 157 -9.88 -15.92 4.89
CA ASP A 157 -11.20 -16.44 5.21
C ASP A 157 -12.00 -15.49 6.10
N LEU A 158 -11.34 -14.81 7.04
CA LEU A 158 -11.97 -13.77 7.85
C LEU A 158 -12.62 -12.68 6.97
N ALA A 159 -11.87 -12.14 6.00
CA ALA A 159 -12.39 -11.11 5.11
C ALA A 159 -13.43 -11.64 4.12
N LEU A 160 -13.24 -12.87 3.60
CA LEU A 160 -14.19 -13.49 2.69
C LEU A 160 -15.54 -13.76 3.36
N ASN A 161 -15.53 -14.27 4.59
CA ASN A 161 -16.75 -14.54 5.36
C ASN A 161 -17.47 -13.23 5.69
N TYR A 162 -16.72 -12.19 6.08
CA TYR A 162 -17.28 -10.86 6.27
C TYR A 162 -17.97 -10.33 5.01
N GLU A 163 -17.35 -10.44 3.82
CA GLU A 163 -18.01 -10.01 2.57
C GLU A 163 -19.29 -10.80 2.26
N ARG A 164 -19.30 -12.11 2.56
CA ARG A 164 -20.48 -12.96 2.35
C ARG A 164 -21.63 -12.54 3.24
N GLU A 165 -21.37 -12.32 4.53
CA GLU A 165 -22.37 -11.85 5.49
C GLU A 165 -22.96 -10.50 5.08
N GLN A 166 -22.13 -9.57 4.63
CA GLN A 166 -22.59 -8.25 4.18
C GLN A 166 -23.48 -8.34 2.93
N ARG A 167 -23.18 -9.24 2.00
CA ARG A 167 -24.03 -9.47 0.81
C ARG A 167 -25.38 -10.07 1.21
N SER A 168 -25.37 -11.08 2.08
CA SER A 168 -26.59 -11.70 2.61
C SER A 168 -27.45 -10.70 3.38
N ALA A 169 -26.85 -9.80 4.16
CA ALA A 169 -27.56 -8.75 4.88
C ALA A 169 -28.14 -7.65 3.96
N SER A 170 -27.53 -7.44 2.78
CA SER A 170 -27.95 -6.42 1.82
C SER A 170 -29.08 -6.87 0.88
N GLY A 171 -29.55 -8.13 0.98
CA GLY A 171 -30.70 -8.62 0.22
C GLY A 171 -30.49 -8.69 -1.30
N VAL A 172 -29.24 -8.79 -1.76
CA VAL A 172 -28.88 -9.05 -3.17
C VAL A 172 -28.49 -10.52 -3.33
#